data_AF-A0A840QD20-F1
#
_entry.id   AF-A0A840QD20-F1
#
_cell.length_a   1.000
_cell.length_b   1.000
_cell.length_c   1.000
_cell.angle_alpha   90.00
_cell.angle_beta   90.00
_cell.angle_gamma   90.00
#
_symmetry.space_group_name_H-M   'P 1'
#
loop_
_entity.id
_entity.type
_entity.pdbx_description
1 polymer ?
#
loop_
_entity_poly.entity_id
_entity_poly.type
_entity_poly.pdbx_seq_one_letter_code
_entity_poly.pdbx_strand_id
1 'polypeptide(L)'
;MKWNLRLVAAQRGIWKATELQRMLAERGLVISAGKMSGLWSKTPASLKLDDLDIICAVLRCDVGELLVAEQRQTSACSETIAGGVE
;
A
#
# COMPACT_ATOMS: atom_id res chain seq x y z
N MET A 1 4.43 9.31 -1.82
CA MET A 1 3.98 7.90 -1.88
C MET A 1 3.29 7.61 -0.56
N LYS A 2 2.01 7.28 -0.60
CA LYS A 2 1.18 7.05 0.57
C LYS A 2 1.02 5.56 0.80
N TRP A 3 1.29 5.14 2.03
CA TRP A 3 1.10 3.78 2.47
C TRP A 3 -0.31 3.59 3.03
N ASN A 4 -1.13 2.74 2.39
CA ASN A 4 -2.55 2.54 2.71
C ASN A 4 -2.87 1.16 3.29
N LEU A 5 -1.87 0.46 3.82
CA LEU A 5 -2.05 -0.90 4.35
C LEU A 5 -3.24 -1.04 5.29
N ARG A 6 -3.41 -0.10 6.23
CA ARG A 6 -4.53 -0.12 7.18
C ARG A 6 -5.89 -0.08 6.49
N LEU A 7 -6.03 0.73 5.43
CA LEU A 7 -7.29 0.85 4.70
C LEU A 7 -7.57 -0.41 3.89
N VAL A 8 -6.55 -0.93 3.18
CA VAL A 8 -6.68 -2.16 2.38
C VAL A 8 -6.99 -3.36 3.27
N ALA A 9 -6.32 -3.47 4.43
CA ALA A 9 -6.59 -4.48 5.43
C ALA A 9 -8.04 -4.39 5.95
N ALA A 10 -8.52 -3.19 6.29
CA ALA A 10 -9.88 -2.99 6.76
C ALA A 10 -10.95 -3.36 5.71
N GLN A 11 -10.72 -3.04 4.43
CA GLN A 11 -11.61 -3.46 3.33
C GLN A 11 -11.74 -4.98 3.21
N ARG A 12 -10.72 -5.72 3.69
CA ARG A 12 -10.68 -7.19 3.70
C ARG A 12 -11.10 -7.78 5.06
N GLY A 13 -11.61 -6.95 5.96
CA GLY A 13 -12.09 -7.36 7.28
C GLY A 13 -11.00 -7.48 8.35
N ILE A 14 -9.77 -7.04 8.08
CA ILE A 14 -8.64 -7.11 9.01
C ILE A 14 -8.46 -5.75 9.68
N TRP A 15 -8.83 -5.68 10.95
CA TRP A 15 -8.84 -4.42 11.70
C TRP A 15 -7.69 -4.28 12.70
N LYS A 16 -6.97 -5.38 12.98
CA LYS A 16 -5.91 -5.46 13.99
C LYS A 16 -4.58 -5.77 13.34
N ALA A 17 -3.55 -4.99 13.69
CA ALA A 17 -2.19 -5.21 13.22
C ALA A 17 -1.67 -6.61 13.58
N THR A 18 -1.98 -7.10 14.79
CA THR A 18 -1.57 -8.44 15.26
C THR A 18 -2.21 -9.57 14.45
N GLU A 19 -3.43 -9.36 13.94
CA GLU A 19 -4.11 -10.35 13.09
C GLU A 19 -3.42 -10.44 11.72
N LEU A 20 -3.16 -9.29 11.09
CA LEU A 20 -2.37 -9.25 9.86
C LEU A 20 -0.98 -9.85 10.06
N GLN A 21 -0.30 -9.53 11.18
CA GLN A 21 1.00 -10.09 11.52
C GLN A 21 0.98 -11.63 11.56
N ARG A 22 -0.06 -12.22 12.15
CA ARG A 22 -0.24 -13.67 12.20
C ARG A 22 -0.41 -14.24 10.78
N MET A 23 -1.26 -13.63 9.96
CA MET A 23 -1.49 -14.06 8.57
C MET A 23 -0.23 -13.98 7.70
N LEU A 24 0.60 -12.95 7.90
CA LEU A 24 1.89 -12.81 7.22
C LEU A 24 2.87 -13.90 7.67
N ALA A 25 2.91 -14.21 8.98
CA ALA A 25 3.77 -15.26 9.53
C ALA A 25 3.42 -16.65 8.99
N GLU A 26 2.13 -16.94 8.74
CA GLU A 26 1.69 -18.21 8.13
C GLU A 26 2.20 -18.39 6.69
N ARG A 27 2.55 -17.29 6.01
CA ARG A 27 3.17 -17.31 4.68
C ARG A 27 4.69 -17.17 4.70
N GLY A 28 5.31 -17.25 5.88
CA GLY A 28 6.75 -17.17 6.06
C GLY A 28 7.30 -15.75 6.30
N LEU A 29 6.44 -14.72 6.33
CA LEU A 29 6.86 -13.35 6.63
C LEU A 29 6.68 -13.05 8.13
N VAL A 30 7.71 -13.37 8.92
CA VAL A 30 7.72 -13.11 10.36
C VAL A 30 8.19 -11.68 10.64
N ILE A 31 7.26 -10.81 11.01
CA ILE A 31 7.53 -9.40 11.35
C ILE A 31 7.50 -9.25 12.88
N SER A 32 8.47 -8.53 13.46
CA SER A 32 8.46 -8.18 14.88
C SER A 32 7.35 -7.17 15.21
N ALA A 33 6.84 -7.17 16.45
CA ALA A 33 5.78 -6.25 16.87
C ALA A 33 6.12 -4.76 16.62
N GLY A 34 7.40 -4.38 16.80
CA GLY A 34 7.90 -3.03 16.50
C GLY A 34 7.86 -2.70 15.01
N LYS A 35 8.37 -3.60 14.15
CA LYS A 35 8.34 -3.42 12.69
C LYS A 35 6.89 -3.40 12.18
N MET A 36 6.02 -4.23 12.75
CA MET A 36 4.60 -4.29 12.41
C MET A 36 3.86 -3.00 12.79
N SER A 37 4.13 -2.45 13.98
CA SER A 37 3.52 -1.18 14.41
C SER A 37 3.94 -0.02 13.52
N GLY A 38 5.21 0.00 13.11
CA GLY A 38 5.74 0.94 12.13
C GLY A 38 5.05 0.80 10.77
N LEU A 39 4.97 -0.42 10.25
CA LEU A 39 4.33 -0.73 8.97
C LEU A 39 2.81 -0.51 8.99
N TRP A 40 2.15 -0.63 10.14
CA TRP A 40 0.70 -0.38 10.25
C TRP A 40 0.36 1.11 10.33
N SER A 41 1.21 1.90 11.00
CA SER A 41 0.90 3.30 11.34
C SER A 41 1.64 4.33 10.50
N LYS A 42 2.79 3.97 9.90
CA LYS A 42 3.68 4.89 9.18
C LYS A 42 4.07 4.30 7.82
N THR A 43 4.48 5.18 6.92
CA THR A 43 5.13 4.76 5.67
C THR A 43 6.52 4.21 5.98
N PRO A 44 6.82 2.94 5.67
CA PRO A 44 8.14 2.38 5.91
C PRO A 44 9.19 3.06 5.02
N ALA A 45 10.38 3.31 5.56
CA ALA A 45 11.49 3.91 4.80
C ALA A 45 12.07 2.97 3.75
N SER A 46 11.99 1.65 3.99
CA SER A 46 12.39 0.61 3.05
C SER A 46 11.56 -0.64 3.30
N LEU A 47 11.14 -1.29 2.21
CA LEU A 47 10.40 -2.54 2.21
C LEU A 47 10.96 -3.42 1.09
N LYS A 48 11.22 -4.70 1.36
CA LYS A 48 11.67 -5.63 0.33
C LYS A 48 10.52 -5.94 -0.62
N LEU A 49 10.84 -6.16 -1.90
CA LEU A 49 9.85 -6.57 -2.90
C LEU A 49 9.24 -7.94 -2.56
N ASP A 50 10.03 -8.84 -2.00
CA ASP A 50 9.58 -10.15 -1.51
C ASP A 50 8.55 -10.02 -0.37
N ASP A 51 8.84 -9.19 0.63
CA ASP A 51 7.88 -8.87 1.71
C ASP A 51 6.59 -8.26 1.13
N LEU A 52 6.70 -7.37 0.15
CA LEU A 52 5.56 -6.70 -0.50
C LEU A 52 4.68 -7.70 -1.26
N ASP A 53 5.27 -8.64 -2.00
CA ASP A 53 4.56 -9.70 -2.71
C ASP A 53 3.74 -10.55 -1.74
N ILE A 54 4.35 -10.97 -0.63
CA ILE A 54 3.67 -11.75 0.41
C ILE A 54 2.51 -10.95 1.01
N ILE A 55 2.70 -9.67 1.32
CA ILE A 55 1.62 -8.82 1.84
C ILE A 55 0.48 -8.72 0.83
N CYS A 56 0.79 -8.50 -0.45
CA CYS A 56 -0.21 -8.44 -1.52
C CYS A 56 -0.95 -9.78 -1.68
N ALA A 57 -0.26 -10.91 -1.56
CA ALA A 57 -0.85 -12.24 -1.62
C ALA A 57 -1.73 -12.57 -0.40
N VAL A 58 -1.33 -12.16 0.81
CA VAL A 58 -2.12 -12.33 2.04
C VAL A 58 -3.38 -11.48 2.00
N LEU A 59 -3.25 -10.23 1.59
CA LEU A 59 -4.37 -9.34 1.48
C LEU A 59 -5.22 -9.69 0.24
N ARG A 60 -4.66 -10.23 -0.84
CA ARG A 60 -5.26 -10.36 -2.18
C ARG A 60 -5.51 -9.01 -2.86
N CYS A 61 -4.55 -8.09 -2.74
CA CYS A 61 -4.59 -6.75 -3.31
C CYS A 61 -3.49 -6.54 -4.34
N ASP A 62 -3.62 -5.50 -5.14
CA ASP A 62 -2.54 -5.01 -5.99
C ASP A 62 -1.60 -4.06 -5.23
N VAL A 63 -0.36 -3.94 -5.71
CA VAL A 63 0.63 -3.01 -5.18
C VAL A 63 0.13 -1.56 -5.19
N GLY A 64 -0.64 -1.16 -6.22
CA GLY A 64 -1.22 0.17 -6.36
C GLY A 64 -2.26 0.50 -5.28
N GLU A 65 -2.89 -0.51 -4.67
CA GLU A 65 -3.78 -0.28 -3.52
C GLU A 65 -2.98 0.02 -2.24
N LEU A 66 -1.81 -0.61 -2.06
CA LEU A 66 -0.94 -0.41 -0.90
C LEU A 66 -0.13 0.87 -0.98
N LEU A 67 0.47 1.12 -2.15
CA LEU A 67 1.37 2.22 -2.44
C LEU A 67 0.70 3.18 -3.42
N VAL A 68 -0.03 4.14 -2.87
CA VAL A 68 -0.72 5.14 -3.70
C VAL A 68 0.23 6.30 -3.97
N ALA A 69 0.38 6.64 -5.24
CA ALA A 69 1.08 7.86 -5.62
C ALA A 69 0.33 9.06 -5.04
N GLU A 70 0.97 9.77 -4.11
CA GLU A 70 0.54 11.13 -3.80
C GLU A 70 0.81 11.95 -5.03
N GLN A 71 -0.25 12.27 -5.77
CA GLN A 71 -0.24 13.27 -6.81
C GLN A 71 0.11 14.59 -6.11
N ARG A 72 1.41 14.86 -5.94
CA ARG A 72 1.86 16.24 -5.75
C ARG A 72 1.36 16.92 -7.00
N GLN A 73 0.33 17.76 -6.88
CA GLN A 73 -0.17 18.56 -7.97
C GLN A 73 1.00 19.39 -8.50
N THR A 74 1.77 18.83 -9.43
CA THR A 74 2.41 19.63 -10.44
C THR A 74 1.23 20.10 -11.26
N SER A 75 0.85 21.36 -11.05
CA SER A 75 -0.02 22.09 -11.95
C SER A 75 0.63 22.02 -13.33
N ALA A 76 0.37 20.96 -14.07
CA ALA A 76 0.62 20.89 -15.48
C ALA A 76 -0.59 21.60 -16.08
N CYS A 77 -0.31 22.81 -16.54
CA CYS A 77 -1.19 23.64 -17.36
C CYS A 77 -2.04 22.74 -18.26
N SER A 78 -3.35 22.84 -18.14
CA SER A 78 -4.31 22.19 -19.02
C SER A 78 -4.01 22.60 -20.45
N GLU A 79 -3.42 21.70 -21.24
CA GLU A 79 -3.27 21.92 -22.67
C GLU A 79 -4.64 21.65 -23.31
N THR A 80 -5.41 22.73 -23.41
CA THR A 80 -6.57 22.83 -24.29
C THR A 80 -6.09 22.56 -25.71
N ILE A 81 -6.27 21.34 -26.21
CA ILE A 81 -6.27 21.11 -27.66
C ILE A 81 -7.66 21.47 -28.19
N ALA A 82 -7.84 22.77 -28.45
CA ALA A 82 -8.78 23.23 -29.45
C ALA A 82 -8.15 22.98 -30.84
N GLY A 83 -8.77 22.11 -31.61
CA GLY A 83 -8.55 21.91 -33.04
C GLY A 83 -9.58 20.87 -33.50
N GLY A 84 -10.65 21.19 -34.22
CA GLY A 84 -10.75 22.17 -35.29
C GLY A 84 -10.30 21.51 -36.58
N VAL A 85 -11.18 20.70 -37.20
CA VAL A 85 -11.28 20.27 -38.61
C VAL A 85 -12.58 19.46 -38.72
N GLU A 86 -13.46 19.53 -39.71
CA GLU A 86 -13.72 20.35 -40.90
C GLU A 86 -15.21 20.14 -41.21
#